data_AF-A0A6M0AI94-F1
#
_entry.id   AF-A0A6M0AI94-F1
#
_cell.length_a   1.000
_cell.length_b   1.000
_cell.length_c   1.000
_cell.angle_alpha   90.00
_cell.angle_beta   90.00
_cell.angle_gamma   90.00
#
_symmetry.space_group_name_H-M   'P 1'
#
loop_
_entity.id
_entity.type
_entity.pdbx_description
1 polymer ?
#
loop_
_entity_poly.entity_id
_entity_poly.type
_entity_poly.pdbx_seq_one_letter_code
_entity_poly.pdbx_strand_id
1 'polypeptide(L)'
;MGDRMKRFYLYSSLLVASFFLLLLGEEGLALIVKTNRRLSGFSVNSRSYIYLESARNHVTKVPTAKIQIFDVATNACVKKGCLETNYNYSDSNLTPKDAEESLLRKTQRIRQSLRLNQLKVGLKLPIIER
;
A
#
# COMPACT_ATOMS: atom_id res chain seq x y z
N MET A 1 -39.79 44.25 -13.77
CA MET A 1 -38.32 44.24 -13.89
C MET A 1 -37.60 43.39 -12.83
N GLY A 2 -38.30 42.51 -12.07
CA GLY A 2 -37.70 41.76 -10.95
C GLY A 2 -37.43 40.26 -11.19
N ASP A 3 -38.04 39.64 -12.20
CA ASP A 3 -37.96 38.18 -12.37
C ASP A 3 -36.70 37.72 -13.16
N ARG A 4 -36.22 38.54 -14.12
CA ARG A 4 -34.95 38.25 -14.83
C ARG A 4 -33.72 38.35 -13.92
N MET A 5 -33.74 39.27 -12.96
CA MET A 5 -32.60 39.51 -12.07
C MET A 5 -32.43 38.33 -11.09
N LYS A 6 -33.53 37.80 -10.53
CA LYS A 6 -33.50 36.60 -9.68
C LYS A 6 -33.00 35.36 -10.42
N ARG A 7 -33.38 35.16 -11.68
CA ARG A 7 -32.86 34.07 -12.52
C ARG A 7 -31.37 34.22 -12.76
N PHE A 8 -30.88 35.43 -13.06
CA PHE A 8 -29.45 35.68 -13.22
C PHE A 8 -28.63 35.36 -11.96
N TYR A 9 -29.12 35.71 -10.77
CA TYR A 9 -28.48 35.36 -9.50
C TYR A 9 -28.52 33.84 -9.20
N LEU A 10 -29.63 33.17 -9.53
CA LEU A 10 -29.73 31.71 -9.40
C LEU A 10 -28.72 31.01 -10.32
N TYR A 11 -28.62 31.42 -11.59
CA TYR A 11 -27.64 30.86 -12.53
C TYR A 11 -26.20 31.18 -12.13
N SER A 12 -25.91 32.39 -11.62
CA SER A 12 -24.56 32.73 -11.16
C SER A 12 -24.17 31.93 -9.90
N SER A 13 -25.12 31.71 -8.97
CA SER A 13 -24.87 30.90 -7.77
C SER A 13 -24.63 29.42 -8.07
N LEU A 14 -25.36 28.86 -9.04
CA LEU A 14 -25.16 27.48 -9.53
C LEU A 14 -23.79 27.29 -10.20
N LEU A 15 -23.35 28.28 -10.99
CA LEU A 15 -22.02 28.24 -11.63
C LEU A 15 -20.89 28.32 -10.60
N VAL A 16 -21.00 29.18 -9.58
CA VAL A 16 -20.00 29.28 -8.51
C VAL A 16 -19.95 27.99 -7.69
N ALA A 17 -21.10 27.41 -7.32
CA ALA A 17 -21.14 26.14 -6.58
C ALA A 17 -20.53 24.96 -7.37
N SER A 18 -20.75 24.92 -8.70
CA SER A 18 -20.13 23.90 -9.56
C SER A 18 -18.61 24.07 -9.70
N PHE A 19 -18.10 25.31 -9.64
CA PHE A 19 -16.66 25.59 -9.67
C PHE A 19 -15.98 25.17 -8.35
N PHE A 20 -16.65 25.37 -7.21
CA PHE A 20 -16.16 24.87 -5.92
C PHE A 20 -16.15 23.33 -5.85
N LEU A 21 -17.14 22.64 -6.40
CA LEU A 21 -17.16 21.17 -6.47
C LEU A 21 -16.08 20.60 -7.41
N LEU A 22 -15.71 21.32 -8.47
CA LEU A 22 -14.59 20.94 -9.34
C LEU A 22 -13.22 21.22 -8.69
N LEU A 23 -13.08 22.27 -7.88
CA LEU A 23 -11.86 22.59 -7.13
C LEU A 23 -11.64 21.69 -5.90
N LEU A 24 -12.71 21.14 -5.31
CA LEU A 24 -12.66 20.18 -4.20
C LEU A 24 -12.65 18.71 -4.67
N GLY A 25 -12.74 18.48 -5.98
CA GLY A 25 -12.89 17.15 -6.58
C GLY A 25 -11.59 16.35 -6.75
N GLU A 26 -10.43 16.92 -6.48
CA GLU A 26 -9.12 16.26 -6.63
C GLU A 26 -8.36 16.12 -5.30
N GLU A 27 -9.00 15.52 -4.31
CA GLU A 27 -8.24 14.72 -3.33
C GLU A 27 -8.70 13.27 -3.38
N GLY A 28 -8.71 12.73 -4.60
CA GLY A 28 -8.27 11.36 -4.78
C GLY A 28 -6.83 11.28 -4.26
N LEU A 29 -6.69 11.10 -2.94
CA LEU A 29 -5.46 10.68 -2.27
C LEU A 29 -5.10 9.27 -2.77
N ALA A 30 -4.81 9.14 -4.06
CA ALA A 30 -3.83 8.20 -4.54
C ALA A 30 -2.50 8.69 -3.94
N LEU A 31 -2.35 8.45 -2.63
CA LEU A 31 -1.14 8.63 -1.89
C LEU A 31 -0.15 7.78 -2.67
N ILE A 32 0.70 8.40 -3.48
CA ILE A 32 1.70 7.73 -4.28
C ILE A 32 2.73 7.22 -3.28
N VAL A 33 2.37 6.13 -2.60
CA VAL A 33 3.25 5.37 -1.75
C VAL A 33 4.23 4.77 -2.73
N LYS A 34 5.43 5.34 -2.81
CA LYS A 34 6.50 4.78 -3.61
C LYS A 34 6.94 3.49 -2.93
N THR A 35 6.21 2.40 -3.18
CA THR A 35 6.47 1.10 -2.59
C THR A 35 7.74 0.52 -3.19
N ASN A 36 8.79 0.37 -2.40
CA ASN A 36 9.96 -0.38 -2.86
C ASN A 36 9.69 -1.88 -2.68
N ARG A 37 9.47 -2.57 -3.80
CA ARG A 37 9.33 -4.03 -3.82
C ARG A 37 10.73 -4.66 -3.77
N ARG A 38 11.14 -5.12 -2.60
CA ARG A 38 12.50 -5.68 -2.38
C ARG A 38 12.55 -7.20 -2.39
N LEU A 39 11.50 -7.86 -1.93
CA LEU A 39 11.45 -9.31 -1.88
C LEU A 39 10.08 -9.81 -2.31
N SER A 40 10.05 -10.59 -3.38
CA SER A 40 8.84 -11.27 -3.79
C SER A 40 9.14 -12.50 -4.62
N GLY A 41 8.35 -13.54 -4.44
CA GLY A 41 8.47 -14.74 -5.25
C GLY A 41 7.91 -15.95 -4.56
N PHE A 42 7.97 -17.05 -5.30
CA PHE A 42 7.53 -18.34 -4.80
C PHE A 42 8.69 -19.07 -4.14
N SER A 43 8.37 -19.90 -3.14
CA SER A 43 9.29 -20.95 -2.69
C SER A 43 9.63 -21.88 -3.86
N VAL A 44 10.76 -22.58 -3.77
CA VAL A 44 11.24 -23.49 -4.84
C VAL A 44 10.18 -24.53 -5.26
N ASN A 45 9.36 -24.97 -4.29
CA ASN A 45 8.28 -25.95 -4.49
C ASN A 45 6.91 -25.30 -4.81
N SER A 46 6.85 -23.99 -5.02
CA SER A 46 5.63 -23.22 -5.32
C SER A 46 4.50 -23.28 -4.29
N ARG A 47 4.75 -23.81 -3.09
CA ARG A 47 3.74 -23.93 -2.02
C ARG A 47 3.51 -22.64 -1.27
N SER A 48 4.49 -21.75 -1.23
CA SER A 48 4.40 -20.49 -0.51
C SER A 48 4.83 -19.32 -1.37
N TYR A 49 4.20 -18.17 -1.16
CA TYR A 49 4.55 -16.92 -1.82
C TYR A 49 4.90 -15.86 -0.75
N ILE A 50 5.96 -15.11 -0.99
CA ILE A 50 6.34 -13.97 -0.15
C ILE A 50 6.17 -12.67 -0.92
N TYR A 51 5.75 -11.63 -0.21
CA TYR A 51 5.70 -10.25 -0.69
C TYR A 51 6.15 -9.32 0.43
N LEU A 52 7.12 -8.47 0.15
CA LEU A 52 7.60 -7.40 1.03
C LEU A 52 7.52 -6.08 0.28
N GLU A 53 6.81 -5.14 0.89
CA GLU A 53 6.71 -3.76 0.47
C GLU A 53 7.10 -2.82 1.61
N SER A 54 7.65 -1.67 1.25
CA SER A 54 7.96 -0.61 2.19
C SER A 54 7.65 0.75 1.60
N ALA A 55 7.37 1.68 2.48
CA ALA A 55 6.80 2.97 2.18
C ALA A 55 7.36 4.00 3.15
N ARG A 56 7.18 5.27 2.79
CA ARG A 56 7.38 6.38 3.71
C ARG A 56 6.14 7.25 3.67
N ASN A 57 5.56 7.52 4.84
CA ASN A 57 4.45 8.45 4.92
C ASN A 57 4.94 9.85 4.52
N HIS A 58 4.27 10.49 3.57
CA HIS A 58 4.70 11.80 3.06
C HIS A 58 4.54 12.93 4.06
N VAL A 59 3.59 12.82 4.99
CA VAL A 59 3.28 13.80 6.03
C VAL A 59 4.15 13.58 7.26
N THR A 60 4.05 12.41 7.90
CA THR A 60 4.74 12.12 9.16
C THR A 60 6.20 11.71 8.97
N LYS A 61 6.62 11.44 7.74
CA LYS A 61 7.95 10.89 7.38
C LYS A 61 8.29 9.54 8.02
N VAL A 62 7.37 8.95 8.79
CA VAL A 62 7.53 7.64 9.42
C VAL A 62 7.57 6.58 8.31
N PRO A 63 8.61 5.72 8.28
CA PRO A 63 8.64 4.60 7.34
C PRO A 63 7.66 3.52 7.78
N THR A 64 7.10 2.81 6.81
CA THR A 64 6.30 1.61 7.09
C THR A 64 6.76 0.48 6.17
N ALA A 65 6.64 -0.75 6.63
CA ALA A 65 6.82 -1.93 5.80
C ALA A 65 5.78 -2.97 6.15
N LYS A 66 5.45 -3.80 5.16
CA LYS A 66 4.54 -4.92 5.30
C LYS A 66 5.13 -6.13 4.60
N ILE A 67 5.21 -7.24 5.33
CA ILE A 67 5.60 -8.55 4.81
C ILE A 67 4.39 -9.46 4.87
N GLN A 68 4.15 -10.19 3.80
CA GLN A 68 3.07 -11.15 3.69
C GLN A 68 3.64 -12.45 3.14
N ILE A 69 3.40 -13.54 3.85
CA ILE A 69 3.79 -14.89 3.44
C ILE A 69 2.53 -15.74 3.41
N PHE A 70 2.17 -16.20 2.22
CA PHE A 70 0.95 -16.97 1.98
C PHE A 70 1.27 -18.42 1.67
N ASP A 71 0.44 -19.33 2.17
CA ASP A 71 0.31 -20.66 1.61
C ASP A 71 -0.59 -20.58 0.37
N VAL A 72 -0.05 -21.02 -0.77
CA VAL A 72 -0.70 -20.85 -2.08
C VAL A 72 -1.94 -21.75 -2.20
N ALA A 73 -1.94 -22.93 -1.58
CA ALA A 73 -3.04 -23.88 -1.67
C ALA A 73 -4.27 -23.41 -0.89
N THR A 74 -4.04 -22.82 0.29
CA THR A 74 -5.10 -22.33 1.18
C THR A 74 -5.44 -20.85 0.97
N ASN A 75 -4.63 -20.13 0.19
CA ASN A 75 -4.70 -18.67 0.04
C ASN A 75 -4.74 -17.93 1.39
N ALA A 76 -4.05 -18.46 2.39
CA ALA A 76 -4.09 -17.99 3.75
C ALA A 76 -2.70 -17.55 4.22
N CYS A 77 -2.67 -16.58 5.13
CA CYS A 77 -1.43 -16.16 5.73
C CYS A 77 -0.84 -17.29 6.57
N VAL A 78 0.44 -17.61 6.37
CA VAL A 78 1.13 -18.57 7.25
C VAL A 78 1.26 -17.97 8.65
N LYS A 79 1.29 -18.83 9.67
CA LYS A 79 1.40 -18.41 11.07
C LYS A 79 2.62 -17.50 11.27
N LYS A 80 2.40 -16.26 11.76
CA LYS A 80 3.41 -15.20 11.93
C LYS A 80 4.10 -14.75 10.62
N GLY A 81 3.47 -14.99 9.47
CA GLY A 81 3.97 -14.63 8.14
C GLY A 81 3.49 -13.30 7.60
N CYS A 82 2.43 -12.73 8.17
CA CYS A 82 1.90 -11.42 7.80
C CYS A 82 2.13 -10.46 8.95
N LEU A 83 3.03 -9.51 8.74
CA LEU A 83 3.44 -8.54 9.74
C LEU A 83 3.55 -7.16 9.10
N GLU A 84 3.30 -6.16 9.90
CA GLU A 84 3.50 -4.75 9.55
C GLU A 84 4.34 -4.10 10.65
N THR A 85 5.14 -3.10 10.28
CA THR A 85 5.85 -2.29 11.25
C THR A 85 4.89 -1.40 12.01
N ASN A 86 4.94 -1.44 13.34
CA ASN A 86 4.23 -0.50 14.20
C ASN A 86 5.25 0.53 14.71
N TYR A 87 5.43 1.60 13.96
CA TYR A 87 6.30 2.72 14.28
C TYR A 87 5.47 3.96 14.58
N ASN A 88 6.02 4.86 15.38
CA ASN A 88 5.37 6.10 15.77
C ASN A 88 6.15 7.32 15.26
N TYR A 89 5.70 8.52 15.64
CA TYR A 89 6.33 9.76 15.17
C TYR A 89 7.81 9.90 15.60
N SER A 90 8.22 9.30 16.72
CA SER A 90 9.63 9.33 17.17
C SER A 90 10.56 8.53 16.25
N ASP A 91 10.01 7.66 15.41
CA ASP A 91 10.74 6.85 14.43
C ASP A 91 10.87 7.55 13.06
N SER A 92 10.53 8.83 12.93
CA SER A 92 10.60 9.58 11.66
C SER A 92 11.99 9.64 11.02
N ASN A 93 13.04 9.41 11.83
CA ASN A 93 14.43 9.37 11.38
C ASN A 93 14.81 8.03 10.74
N LEU A 94 14.01 6.98 10.93
CA LEU A 94 14.24 5.67 10.29
C LEU A 94 13.92 5.72 8.78
N THR A 95 14.55 4.83 8.05
CA THR A 95 14.35 4.67 6.60
C THR A 95 13.37 3.54 6.30
N PRO A 96 12.75 3.50 5.11
CA PRO A 96 11.97 2.34 4.66
C PRO A 96 12.77 1.03 4.69
N LYS A 97 14.10 1.11 4.48
CA LYS A 97 15.00 -0.05 4.57
C LYS A 97 15.09 -0.59 6.00
N ASP A 98 15.09 0.27 7.01
CA ASP A 98 15.10 -0.16 8.42
C ASP A 98 13.80 -0.90 8.77
N ALA A 99 12.67 -0.42 8.25
CA ALA A 99 11.37 -1.07 8.37
C ALA A 99 11.36 -2.46 7.71
N GLU A 100 11.91 -2.57 6.50
CA GLU A 100 12.08 -3.87 5.81
C GLU A 100 12.94 -4.84 6.61
N GLU A 101 14.12 -4.41 7.06
CA GLU A 101 15.06 -5.25 7.78
C GLU A 101 14.46 -5.76 9.10
N SER A 102 13.72 -4.91 9.81
CA SER A 102 12.97 -5.30 11.02
C SER A 102 12.03 -6.47 10.76
N LEU A 103 11.25 -6.41 9.68
CA LEU A 103 10.34 -7.49 9.29
C LEU A 103 11.07 -8.73 8.76
N LEU A 104 12.15 -8.55 8.00
CA LEU A 104 12.98 -9.65 7.50
C LEU A 104 13.62 -10.43 8.64
N ARG A 105 14.07 -9.76 9.71
CA ARG A 105 14.58 -10.39 10.93
C ARG A 105 13.48 -11.16 11.65
N LYS A 106 12.31 -10.55 11.88
CA LYS A 106 11.16 -11.19 12.55
C LYS A 106 10.67 -12.45 11.82
N THR A 107 10.72 -12.45 10.49
CA THR A 107 10.24 -13.57 9.65
C THR A 107 11.32 -14.58 9.25
N GLN A 108 12.59 -14.37 9.65
CA GLN A 108 13.72 -15.18 9.18
C GLN A 108 13.49 -16.69 9.31
N ARG A 109 13.06 -17.14 10.50
CA ARG A 109 12.83 -18.57 10.79
C ARG A 109 11.77 -19.18 9.87
N ILE A 110 10.68 -18.46 9.64
CA ILE A 110 9.57 -18.93 8.79
C ILE A 110 10.02 -18.97 7.34
N ARG A 111 10.69 -17.92 6.86
CA ARG A 111 11.24 -17.88 5.49
C ARG A 111 12.21 -19.02 5.23
N GLN A 112 13.08 -19.35 6.19
CA GLN A 112 13.97 -20.50 6.09
C GLN A 112 13.20 -21.82 6.03
N SER A 113 12.23 -22.02 6.94
CA SER A 113 11.42 -23.26 6.97
C SER A 113 10.63 -23.49 5.69
N LEU A 114 10.15 -22.41 5.05
CA LEU A 114 9.37 -22.45 3.82
C LEU A 114 10.23 -22.32 2.55
N ARG A 115 11.57 -22.29 2.69
CA ARG A 115 12.52 -22.13 1.58
C ARG A 115 12.27 -20.86 0.72
N LEU A 116 11.84 -19.77 1.37
CA LEU A 116 11.58 -18.46 0.75
C LEU A 116 12.83 -17.57 0.66
N ASN A 117 14.00 -18.07 1.05
CA ASN A 117 15.27 -17.40 0.78
C ASN A 117 15.84 -17.78 -0.61
N GLN A 118 15.36 -18.89 -1.17
CA GLN A 118 15.67 -19.35 -2.52
C GLN A 118 14.41 -19.16 -3.36
N LEU A 119 14.22 -17.95 -3.85
CA LEU A 119 13.00 -17.59 -4.56
C LEU A 119 13.05 -17.98 -6.03
N LYS A 120 11.94 -18.54 -6.53
CA LYS A 120 11.65 -18.53 -7.96
C LYS A 120 11.03 -17.18 -8.31
N VAL A 121 11.78 -16.37 -9.05
CA VAL A 121 11.29 -15.12 -9.62
C VAL A 121 10.44 -15.48 -10.83
N GLY A 122 9.20 -15.02 -10.86
CA GLY A 122 8.30 -15.21 -12.00
C GLY A 122 7.35 -16.38 -11.84
N LEU A 123 6.20 -16.11 -11.26
CA LEU A 123 4.93 -16.45 -11.90
C LEU A 123 4.15 -15.13 -11.92
N LYS A 124 3.87 -14.58 -13.11
CA LYS A 124 2.82 -13.57 -13.24
C LYS A 124 1.55 -14.27 -12.77
N LEU A 125 1.12 -14.02 -11.54
CA LEU A 125 -0.22 -14.41 -11.13
C LEU A 125 -1.18 -13.64 -12.03
N PRO A 126 -2.10 -14.30 -12.75
CA PRO A 126 -3.12 -13.58 -13.49
C PRO A 126 -3.85 -12.71 -12.47
N ILE A 127 -3.84 -11.39 -12.71
CA ILE A 127 -4.65 -10.46 -11.94
C ILE A 127 -6.08 -10.87 -12.28
N ILE A 128 -6.78 -11.46 -11.33
CA ILE A 128 -8.22 -11.63 -11.43
C ILE A 128 -8.78 -10.23 -11.22
N GLU A 129 -9.04 -9.51 -12.31
CA GLU A 129 -9.85 -8.29 -12.28
C GLU A 129 -11.20 -8.66 -11.66
N ARG A 130 -11.59 -7.92 -10.61
CA ARG A 130 -12.89 -8.00 -9.97
C ARG A 130 -13.74 -6.85 -10.46
#